data_AF-A0A6G7X737-F1
#
_entry.id   AF-A0A6G7X737-F1
#
_cell.length_a   1.000
_cell.length_b   1.000
_cell.length_c   1.000
_cell.angle_alpha   90.00
_cell.angle_beta   90.00
_cell.angle_gamma   90.00
#
_symmetry.space_group_name_H-M   'P 1'
#
loop_
_entity.id
_entity.type
_entity.pdbx_description
1 polymer ?
#
loop_
_entity_poly.entity_id
_entity_poly.type
_entity_poly.pdbx_seq_one_letter_code
_entity_poly.pdbx_strand_id
1 'polypeptide(L)'
;MKIDNYSLSIIGFSTSVISSFLLFVGLFSAHWDYIVEHTFDTIFVLFFGALIPLGYIAGIFFIIKGILSREYSHLTITILVALGASTISLSLGLEIFTSSVLELYKLKLGVV
;
A
#
# COMPACT_ATOMS: atom_id res chain seq x y z
N MET A 1 -0.41 12.53 26.61
CA MET A 1 0.83 12.19 25.87
C MET A 1 0.70 12.78 24.48
N LYS A 2 1.61 13.67 24.05
CA LYS A 2 1.54 14.33 22.73
C LYS A 2 2.16 13.39 21.71
N ILE A 3 1.43 13.02 20.65
CA ILE A 3 1.94 12.16 19.58
C ILE A 3 2.86 13.03 18.71
N ASP A 4 4.10 12.59 18.50
CA ASP A 4 5.06 13.29 17.64
C ASP A 4 4.81 12.99 16.16
N ASN A 5 5.39 13.82 15.28
CA ASN A 5 5.14 13.66 13.84
C ASN A 5 5.70 12.32 13.32
N TYR A 6 6.80 11.83 13.90
CA TYR A 6 7.37 10.52 13.53
C TYR A 6 6.46 9.34 13.87
N SER A 7 5.79 9.38 15.02
CA SER A 7 4.79 8.37 15.38
C SER A 7 3.61 8.39 14.41
N LEU A 8 3.12 9.58 14.03
CA LEU A 8 2.07 9.72 13.00
C LEU A 8 2.53 9.18 11.64
N SER A 9 3.80 9.41 11.29
CA SER A 9 4.39 8.88 10.08
C SER A 9 4.45 7.35 10.07
N ILE A 10 4.92 6.75 11.17
CA ILE A 10 4.94 5.28 11.35
C ILE A 10 3.54 4.70 11.21
N ILE A 11 2.52 5.34 11.79
CA ILE A 11 1.12 4.93 11.64
C ILE A 11 0.70 4.99 10.16
N GLY A 12 1.04 6.06 9.44
CA GLY A 12 0.74 6.20 8.02
C GLY A 12 1.34 5.08 7.16
N PHE A 13 2.64 4.83 7.31
CA PHE A 13 3.32 3.74 6.60
C PHE A 13 2.79 2.36 6.99
N SER A 14 2.55 2.12 8.28
CA SER A 14 1.99 0.84 8.76
C SER A 14 0.59 0.60 8.19
N THR A 15 -0.25 1.63 8.15
CA THR A 15 -1.59 1.55 7.56
C THR A 15 -1.52 1.21 6.08
N SER A 16 -0.57 1.83 5.34
CA SER A 16 -0.34 1.53 3.93
C SER A 16 0.08 0.07 3.73
N VAL A 17 1.05 -0.43 4.52
CA VAL A 17 1.52 -1.83 4.43
C VAL A 17 0.41 -2.82 4.76
N ILE A 18 -0.33 -2.60 5.84
CA ILE A 18 -1.43 -3.48 6.25
C ILE A 18 -2.52 -3.48 5.17
N SER A 19 -2.85 -2.31 4.62
CA SER A 19 -3.85 -2.19 3.54
C SER A 19 -3.41 -2.90 2.27
N SER A 20 -2.12 -2.78 1.91
CA SER A 20 -1.53 -3.50 0.77
C SER A 20 -1.61 -5.01 0.97
N PHE A 21 -1.25 -5.50 2.16
CA PHE A 21 -1.34 -6.92 2.48
C PHE A 21 -2.79 -7.43 2.40
N LEU A 22 -3.75 -6.73 3.00
CA LEU A 22 -5.16 -7.10 2.95
C LEU A 22 -5.73 -7.08 1.53
N LEU A 23 -5.39 -6.05 0.74
CA LEU A 23 -5.77 -5.98 -0.67
C LEU A 23 -5.23 -7.17 -1.45
N PHE A 24 -3.95 -7.51 -1.24
CA PHE A 24 -3.28 -8.59 -1.94
C PHE A 24 -3.87 -9.96 -1.59
N VAL A 25 -4.09 -10.22 -0.30
CA VAL A 25 -4.74 -11.45 0.17
C VAL A 25 -6.15 -11.58 -0.43
N GLY A 26 -6.92 -10.49 -0.47
CA GLY A 26 -8.23 -10.46 -1.10
C GLY A 26 -8.17 -10.76 -2.60
N LEU A 27 -7.26 -10.12 -3.33
CA LEU A 27 -7.08 -10.30 -4.77
C LEU A 27 -6.61 -11.71 -5.15
N PHE A 28 -5.79 -12.37 -4.34
CA PHE A 28 -5.37 -13.75 -4.60
C PHE A 28 -6.42 -14.79 -4.21
N SER A 29 -7.33 -14.46 -3.29
CA SER A 29 -8.40 -15.36 -2.86
C SER A 29 -9.62 -15.31 -3.78
N ALA A 30 -9.84 -14.21 -4.49
CA ALA A 30 -10.98 -14.00 -5.37
C ALA A 30 -10.56 -13.99 -6.85
N HIS A 31 -11.30 -14.66 -7.71
CA HIS A 31 -11.09 -14.55 -9.16
C HIS A 31 -11.53 -13.16 -9.64
N TRP A 32 -10.77 -12.53 -10.54
CA TRP A 32 -11.08 -11.17 -11.02
C TRP A 32 -12.51 -11.01 -11.54
N ASP A 33 -13.04 -12.01 -12.24
CA ASP A 33 -14.41 -12.02 -12.75
C ASP A 33 -15.45 -11.98 -11.60
N TYR A 34 -15.15 -12.65 -10.49
CA TYR A 34 -15.99 -12.67 -9.30
C TYR A 34 -16.01 -11.30 -8.59
N ILE A 35 -14.86 -10.62 -8.53
CA ILE A 35 -14.72 -9.30 -7.89
C ILE A 35 -15.56 -8.25 -8.60
N VAL A 36 -15.60 -8.28 -9.93
CA VAL A 36 -16.37 -7.32 -10.74
C VAL A 36 -17.88 -7.54 -10.60
N GLU A 37 -18.32 -8.79 -10.45
CA GLU A 37 -19.73 -9.12 -10.29
C GLU A 37 -20.26 -8.85 -8.86
N HIS A 38 -19.39 -8.89 -7.85
CA HIS A 38 -19.78 -8.74 -6.44
C HIS A 38 -19.45 -7.35 -5.89
N THR A 39 -20.49 -6.58 -5.60
CA THR A 39 -20.40 -5.20 -5.11
C THR A 39 -19.53 -5.05 -3.85
N PHE A 40 -19.56 -6.03 -2.94
CA PHE A 40 -18.75 -5.99 -1.72
C PHE A 40 -17.25 -6.15 -2.01
N ASP A 41 -16.88 -7.02 -2.93
CA ASP A 41 -15.48 -7.25 -3.32
C ASP A 41 -14.94 -6.07 -4.12
N THR A 42 -15.77 -5.45 -4.97
CA THR A 42 -15.43 -4.19 -5.64
C THR A 42 -15.20 -3.05 -4.62
N ILE A 43 -16.08 -2.88 -3.63
CA ILE A 43 -15.90 -1.86 -2.58
C ILE A 43 -14.62 -2.16 -1.78
N PHE A 44 -14.35 -3.42 -1.46
CA PHE A 44 -13.13 -3.85 -0.78
C PHE A 44 -11.88 -3.42 -1.54
N VAL A 45 -11.80 -3.74 -2.83
CA VAL A 45 -10.65 -3.40 -3.69
C VAL A 45 -10.48 -1.89 -3.81
N LEU A 46 -11.56 -1.15 -4.02
CA LEU A 46 -11.50 0.32 -4.11
C LEU A 46 -11.09 0.97 -2.79
N PHE A 47 -11.62 0.48 -1.67
CA PHE A 47 -11.33 1.03 -0.35
C PHE A 47 -9.86 0.83 0.02
N PHE A 48 -9.34 -0.40 -0.06
CA PHE A 48 -7.94 -0.66 0.23
C PHE A 48 -7.01 -0.05 -0.83
N GLY A 49 -7.41 -0.08 -2.12
CA GLY A 49 -6.69 0.57 -3.21
C GLY A 49 -6.54 2.09 -3.03
N ALA A 50 -7.52 2.75 -2.40
CA ALA A 50 -7.43 4.16 -2.04
C ALA A 50 -6.65 4.40 -0.73
N LEU A 51 -6.79 3.52 0.26
CA LEU A 51 -6.11 3.65 1.56
C LEU A 51 -4.59 3.52 1.46
N ILE A 52 -4.08 2.67 0.58
CA ILE A 52 -2.64 2.45 0.37
C ILE A 52 -1.91 3.75 0.02
N PRO A 53 -2.26 4.48 -1.07
CA PRO A 53 -1.59 5.72 -1.42
C PRO A 53 -1.86 6.83 -0.40
N LEU A 54 -3.05 6.90 0.19
CA LEU A 54 -3.37 7.90 1.22
C LEU A 54 -2.49 7.72 2.48
N GLY A 55 -2.36 6.51 2.98
CA GLY A 55 -1.51 6.19 4.13
C GLY A 55 -0.03 6.49 3.84
N TYR A 56 0.42 6.16 2.62
CA TYR A 56 1.80 6.41 2.20
C TYR A 56 2.11 7.92 2.08
N ILE A 57 1.22 8.69 1.47
CA ILE A 57 1.36 10.16 1.36
C ILE A 57 1.32 10.81 2.74
N ALA A 58 0.42 10.38 3.63
CA ALA A 58 0.38 10.86 5.00
C ALA A 58 1.70 10.55 5.74
N GLY A 59 2.24 9.34 5.57
CA GLY A 59 3.53 8.93 6.10
C GLY A 59 4.66 9.89 5.69
N ILE A 60 4.79 10.19 4.39
CA ILE A 60 5.78 11.13 3.85
C ILE A 60 5.56 12.54 4.40
N PHE A 61 4.33 13.04 4.40
CA PHE A 61 3.99 14.38 4.88
C PHE A 61 4.47 14.57 6.32
N PHE A 62 4.21 13.60 7.20
CA PHE A 62 4.64 13.67 8.60
C PHE A 62 6.16 13.50 8.78
N ILE A 63 6.87 12.74 7.94
CA ILE A 63 8.35 12.75 7.93
C ILE A 63 8.86 14.16 7.65
N ILE A 64 8.39 14.78 6.56
CA ILE A 64 8.85 16.11 6.13
C ILE A 64 8.56 17.13 7.24
N LYS A 65 7.37 17.08 7.82
CA LYS A 65 6.96 17.96 8.92
C LYS A 65 7.83 17.75 10.17
N GLY A 66 8.17 16.51 10.50
CA GLY A 66 9.09 16.19 11.60
C GLY A 66 10.48 16.79 11.39
N ILE A 67 11.04 16.64 10.19
CA ILE A 67 12.34 17.21 9.80
C ILE A 67 12.32 18.75 9.90
N LEU A 68 11.27 19.39 9.37
CA LEU A 68 11.10 20.85 9.42
C LEU A 68 10.97 21.37 10.86
N SER A 69 10.32 20.60 11.73
CA SER A 69 10.14 20.94 13.15
C SER A 69 11.39 20.67 13.99
N ARG A 70 12.47 20.16 13.38
CA ARG A 70 13.70 19.70 14.06
C ARG A 70 13.42 18.71 15.19
N GLU A 71 12.32 17.96 15.05
CA GLU A 71 12.12 16.78 15.84
C GLU A 71 13.13 15.76 15.31
N TYR A 72 13.93 15.14 16.19
CA TYR A 72 14.82 14.04 15.78
C TYR A 72 14.52 12.77 16.56
N SER A 73 13.47 12.79 17.39
CA SER A 73 12.97 11.59 18.07
C SER A 73 12.59 10.55 17.03
N HIS A 74 13.16 9.34 17.12
CA HIS A 74 12.76 8.20 16.29
C HIS A 74 12.90 8.39 14.75
N LEU A 75 13.66 9.38 14.28
CA LEU A 75 13.89 9.62 12.85
C LEU A 75 14.44 8.37 12.14
N THR A 76 15.46 7.73 12.71
CA THR A 76 16.07 6.51 12.16
C THR A 76 15.06 5.37 12.03
N ILE A 77 14.23 5.17 13.07
CA ILE A 77 13.18 4.13 13.07
C ILE A 77 12.15 4.44 11.97
N THR A 78 11.74 5.70 11.86
CA THR A 78 10.75 6.12 10.85
C THR A 78 11.28 5.91 9.44
N ILE A 79 12.55 6.21 9.18
CA ILE A 79 13.18 5.97 7.87
C ILE A 79 13.23 4.46 7.57
N LEU A 80 13.59 3.62 8.55
CA LEU A 80 13.59 2.17 8.37
C LEU A 80 12.18 1.63 8.07
N VAL A 81 11.16 2.13 8.76
CA VAL A 81 9.75 1.78 8.50
C VAL A 81 9.34 2.24 7.11
N ALA A 82 9.72 3.45 6.69
CA ALA A 82 9.42 3.95 5.36
C ALA A 82 10.05 3.09 4.27
N LEU A 83 11.34 2.74 4.40
CA LEU A 83 12.05 1.85 3.46
C LEU A 83 11.44 0.44 3.43
N GLY A 84 11.07 -0.10 4.60
CA GLY A 84 10.34 -1.37 4.70
C GLY A 84 8.99 -1.31 3.97
N ALA A 85 8.23 -0.24 4.17
CA ALA A 85 6.97 -0.03 3.49
C ALA A 85 7.14 0.12 1.97
N SER A 86 8.17 0.84 1.51
CA SER A 86 8.50 0.98 0.09
C SER A 86 8.83 -0.37 -0.54
N THR A 87 9.69 -1.17 0.09
CA THR A 87 10.12 -2.47 -0.43
C THR A 87 8.96 -3.46 -0.52
N ILE A 88 8.11 -3.53 0.52
CA ILE A 88 6.91 -4.36 0.51
C ILE A 88 5.97 -3.92 -0.61
N SER A 89 5.66 -2.61 -0.69
CA SER A 89 4.75 -2.08 -1.72
C SER A 89 5.28 -2.34 -3.13
N LEU A 90 6.59 -2.21 -3.35
CA LEU A 90 7.22 -2.48 -4.64
C LEU A 90 7.16 -3.97 -4.99
N SER A 91 7.42 -4.86 -4.03
CA SER A 91 7.38 -6.31 -4.24
C SER A 91 5.98 -6.80 -4.61
N LEU A 92 4.96 -6.38 -3.86
CA LEU A 92 3.57 -6.73 -4.14
C LEU A 92 3.09 -6.09 -5.45
N GLY A 93 3.48 -4.85 -5.73
CA GLY A 93 3.13 -4.19 -6.98
C GLY A 93 3.71 -4.90 -8.21
N LEU A 94 4.97 -5.35 -8.14
CA LEU A 94 5.62 -6.11 -9.21
C LEU A 94 4.97 -7.47 -9.42
N GLU A 95 4.59 -8.16 -8.34
CA GLU A 95 3.96 -9.48 -8.43
C GLU A 95 2.57 -9.40 -9.09
N ILE A 96 1.71 -8.46 -8.69
CA ILE A 96 0.41 -8.22 -9.36
C ILE A 96 0.62 -7.84 -10.83
N PHE A 97 1.57 -6.95 -11.11
CA PHE A 97 1.81 -6.52 -12.49
C PHE A 97 2.30 -7.69 -13.36
N THR A 98 3.18 -8.53 -12.83
CA THR A 98 3.76 -9.64 -13.61
C THR A 98 2.83 -10.85 -13.73
N SER A 99 2.01 -11.17 -12.73
CA SER A 99 1.03 -12.26 -12.83
C SER A 99 -0.21 -11.83 -13.60
N SER A 100 -0.86 -10.76 -13.15
CA SER A 100 -2.21 -10.40 -13.58
C SER A 100 -2.21 -9.59 -14.87
N VAL A 101 -1.33 -8.59 -15.01
CA VAL A 101 -1.30 -7.75 -16.22
C VAL A 101 -0.70 -8.52 -17.39
N LEU A 102 0.30 -9.37 -17.15
CA LEU A 102 0.88 -10.23 -18.19
C LEU A 102 -0.13 -11.27 -18.69
N GLU A 103 -0.89 -11.93 -17.80
CA GLU A 103 -1.97 -12.84 -18.20
C GLU A 103 -3.08 -12.10 -18.98
N LEU A 104 -3.51 -10.93 -18.51
CA LEU A 104 -4.50 -10.12 -19.20
C LEU A 104 -4.01 -9.70 -20.60
N TYR A 105 -2.72 -9.37 -20.72
CA TYR A 105 -2.10 -8.98 -21.98
C TYR A 105 -1.98 -10.17 -22.96
N LYS A 106 -1.60 -11.35 -22.46
CA LYS A 106 -1.58 -12.61 -23.23
C LYS A 106 -2.97 -12.97 -23.75
N LEU A 107 -3.98 -12.92 -22.89
CA LEU A 107 -5.40 -13.11 -23.25
C LEU A 107 -5.84 -12.12 -24.34
N LYS A 108 -5.50 -10.83 -24.20
CA LYS A 108 -5.87 -9.81 -25.18
C LYS A 108 -5.14 -9.95 -26.52
N LEU A 109 -3.93 -10.52 -26.53
CA LEU A 109 -3.19 -10.83 -27.75
C LEU A 109 -3.59 -12.18 -28.38
N GLY A 110 -4.50 -12.93 -27.75
CA GLY A 110 -4.89 -14.27 -28.22
C GLY A 110 -3.77 -15.31 -28.12
N VAL A 111 -2.73 -15.03 -27.34
CA VAL A 111 -1.62 -15.94 -27.07
C VAL A 111 -1.98 -16.69 -25.79
N VAL A 112 -2.73 -17.78 -25.93
CA VAL A 112 -2.94 -18.76 -24.85
C VAL A 112 -1.77 -19.72 -24.82
#